data_AF-A0A2V9QJF7-F1
#
_entry.id   AF-A0A2V9QJF7-F1
#
_cell.length_a   1.000
_cell.length_b   1.000
_cell.length_c   1.000
_cell.angle_alpha   90.00
_cell.angle_beta   90.00
_cell.angle_gamma   90.00
#
_symmetry.space_group_name_H-M   'P 1'
#
loop_
_entity.id
_entity.type
_entity.pdbx_description
1 polymer ?
#
loop_
_entity_poly.entity_id
_entity_poly.type
_entity_poly.pdbx_seq_one_letter_code
_entity_poly.pdbx_strand_id
1 'polypeptide(L)'
;YDPKHDESFNQKVTRLRKSDPAGDAHAGESETAALLYLRPDLVQMDRATQESGEDQKRLSLPDLYTAIWWYASFPNHYAGEGGKATRELGQFITEERIDNLAQAIRTVKADTKTMELQIEFFDRFQKSGTLDRPKK
;
A
#
# COMPACT_ATOMS: atom_id res chain seq x y z
N TYR A 1 -8.10 5.58 -3.57
CA TYR A 1 -8.51 5.73 -2.16
C TYR A 1 -7.26 5.61 -1.33
N ASP A 2 -6.98 6.60 -0.50
CA ASP A 2 -5.79 6.68 0.34
C ASP A 2 -6.27 7.02 1.76
N PRO A 3 -6.60 6.01 2.59
CA PRO A 3 -7.10 6.25 3.93
C PRO A 3 -6.05 6.97 4.75
N LYS A 4 -6.45 8.05 5.42
CA LYS A 4 -5.62 8.63 6.46
C LYS A 4 -5.71 7.72 7.68
N HIS A 5 -4.56 7.25 8.14
CA HIS A 5 -4.46 6.61 9.43
C HIS A 5 -4.42 7.66 10.53
N ASP A 6 -5.20 7.45 11.58
CA ASP A 6 -5.19 8.34 12.74
C ASP A 6 -3.97 8.08 13.64
N GLU A 7 -3.79 8.96 14.63
CA GLU A 7 -2.68 8.85 15.57
C GLU A 7 -2.72 7.54 16.38
N SER A 8 -3.91 7.04 16.70
CA SER A 8 -4.08 5.82 17.48
C SER A 8 -3.61 4.57 16.71
N PHE A 9 -3.89 4.53 15.41
CA PHE A 9 -3.38 3.51 14.49
C PHE A 9 -1.86 3.57 14.44
N ASN A 10 -1.30 4.75 14.18
CA ASN A 10 0.15 4.92 14.06
C ASN A 10 0.87 4.52 15.35
N GLN A 11 0.37 4.94 16.51
CA GLN A 11 0.92 4.55 17.81
C GLN A 11 0.84 3.03 18.05
N LYS A 12 -0.25 2.37 17.60
CA LYS A 12 -0.38 0.92 17.75
C LYS A 12 0.51 0.15 16.78
N VAL A 13 0.60 0.55 15.51
CA VAL A 13 1.55 -0.05 14.56
C VAL A 13 2.98 0.11 15.07
N THR A 14 3.39 1.30 15.52
CA THR A 14 4.74 1.54 16.07
C THR A 14 5.06 0.65 17.26
N ARG A 15 4.08 0.32 18.10
CA ARG A 15 4.28 -0.60 19.23
C ARG A 15 4.37 -2.07 18.82
N LEU A 16 3.64 -2.48 17.79
CA LEU A 16 3.56 -3.87 17.34
C LEU A 16 4.69 -4.25 16.37
N ARG A 17 5.16 -3.28 15.59
CA ARG A 17 6.24 -3.43 14.62
C ARG A 17 7.57 -3.65 15.33
N LYS A 18 8.42 -4.49 14.74
CA LYS A 18 9.75 -4.84 15.26
C LYS A 18 10.90 -4.52 14.29
N SER A 19 10.62 -4.30 13.00
CA SER A 19 11.56 -3.85 11.98
C SER A 19 11.48 -2.33 11.78
N ASP A 20 12.52 -1.76 11.17
CA ASP A 20 12.43 -0.39 10.67
C ASP A 20 11.37 -0.33 9.53
N PRO A 21 10.34 0.54 9.62
CA PRO A 21 9.37 0.69 8.54
C PRO A 21 10.00 1.16 7.23
N ALA A 22 11.14 1.85 7.26
CA ALA A 22 11.83 2.30 6.05
C ALA A 22 12.37 1.14 5.20
N GLY A 23 12.62 -0.03 5.81
CA GLY A 23 13.10 -1.23 5.13
C GLY A 23 12.00 -2.23 4.74
N ASP A 24 10.75 -2.00 5.13
CA ASP A 24 9.64 -2.93 4.93
C ASP A 24 8.95 -2.75 3.56
N ALA A 25 9.71 -2.97 2.48
CA ALA A 25 9.28 -2.64 1.13
C ALA A 25 8.59 -3.80 0.39
N HIS A 26 9.08 -5.05 0.53
CA HIS A 26 8.45 -6.23 -0.09
C HIS A 26 8.81 -7.52 0.66
N ALA A 27 7.81 -8.33 0.98
CA ALA A 27 7.90 -9.55 1.80
C ALA A 27 8.60 -9.33 3.15
N GLY A 28 8.58 -8.09 3.65
CA GLY A 28 9.06 -7.73 4.97
C GLY A 28 8.05 -8.04 6.07
N GLU A 29 8.14 -7.31 7.18
CA GLU A 29 7.37 -7.58 8.38
C GLU A 29 5.85 -7.47 8.14
N SER A 30 5.36 -6.44 7.44
CA SER A 30 3.92 -6.21 7.28
C SER A 30 3.24 -7.26 6.39
N GLU A 31 3.83 -7.56 5.23
CA GLU A 31 3.26 -8.55 4.30
C GLU A 31 3.31 -9.96 4.90
N THR A 32 4.40 -10.31 5.57
CA THR A 32 4.51 -11.60 6.28
C THR A 32 3.51 -11.66 7.44
N ALA A 33 3.35 -10.57 8.21
CA ALA A 33 2.39 -10.51 9.31
C ALA A 33 0.94 -10.71 8.82
N ALA A 34 0.57 -10.07 7.71
CA ALA A 34 -0.75 -10.26 7.09
C ALA A 34 -0.99 -11.73 6.70
N LEU A 35 0.01 -12.41 6.12
CA LEU A 35 -0.10 -13.84 5.83
C LEU A 35 -0.15 -14.71 7.10
N LEU A 36 0.61 -14.39 8.15
CA LEU A 36 0.49 -15.08 9.44
C LEU A 36 -0.91 -14.96 10.05
N TYR A 37 -1.61 -13.87 9.76
CA TYR A 37 -3.00 -13.70 10.16
C TYR A 37 -3.98 -14.49 9.29
N LEU A 38 -3.89 -14.34 7.96
CA LEU A 38 -4.88 -14.84 7.01
C LEU A 38 -4.67 -16.32 6.63
N ARG A 39 -3.43 -16.73 6.41
CA ARG A 39 -3.01 -18.04 5.91
C ARG A 39 -1.67 -18.47 6.53
N PRO A 40 -1.62 -18.65 7.87
CA PRO A 40 -0.38 -19.04 8.54
C PRO A 40 0.20 -20.36 8.02
N ASP A 41 -0.63 -21.24 7.46
CA ASP A 41 -0.25 -22.50 6.83
C ASP A 41 0.63 -22.33 5.58
N LEU A 42 0.67 -21.15 4.99
CA LEU A 42 1.50 -20.84 3.82
C LEU A 42 2.83 -20.17 4.17
N VAL A 43 3.07 -19.82 5.44
CA VAL A 43 4.25 -19.07 5.87
C VAL A 43 5.28 -20.00 6.52
N GLN A 44 6.42 -20.16 5.86
CA GLN A 44 7.55 -20.96 6.37
C GLN A 44 8.47 -20.07 7.22
N MET A 45 8.04 -19.74 8.44
CA MET A 45 8.74 -18.80 9.33
C MET A 45 10.16 -19.25 9.69
N ASP A 46 10.42 -20.55 9.72
CA ASP A 46 11.75 -21.15 9.92
C ASP A 46 12.75 -20.80 8.80
N ARG A 47 12.27 -20.36 7.64
CA ARG A 47 13.08 -19.92 6.50
C ARG A 47 13.27 -18.41 6.43
N ALA A 48 12.48 -17.63 7.17
CA ALA A 48 12.39 -16.18 7.02
C ALA A 48 13.67 -15.41 7.40
N THR A 49 14.64 -16.07 8.03
CA THR A 49 15.95 -15.50 8.41
C THR A 49 17.14 -16.21 7.76
N GLN A 50 16.91 -17.12 6.80
CA GLN A 50 17.98 -17.87 6.14
C GLN A 50 18.69 -17.05 5.07
N GLU A 51 18.02 -16.03 4.55
CA GLU A 51 18.54 -15.09 3.56
C GLU A 51 18.44 -13.66 4.10
N SER A 52 18.99 -12.69 3.36
CA SER A 52 18.91 -11.27 3.69
C SER A 52 18.01 -10.52 2.71
N GLY A 53 17.15 -9.66 3.25
CA GLY A 53 16.35 -8.67 2.51
C GLY A 53 16.92 -7.25 2.62
N GLU A 54 18.16 -7.10 3.07
CA GLU A 54 18.82 -5.79 3.10
C GLU A 54 19.23 -5.34 1.69
N ASP A 55 19.21 -4.02 1.46
CA ASP A 55 19.76 -3.44 0.25
C ASP A 55 21.28 -3.62 0.21
N GLN A 56 21.74 -4.50 -0.67
CA GLN A 56 23.15 -4.81 -0.87
C GLN A 56 23.91 -3.75 -1.66
N LYS A 57 23.22 -2.75 -2.23
CA LYS A 57 23.81 -1.62 -2.93
C LYS A 57 24.78 -2.04 -4.06
N ARG A 58 24.49 -3.15 -4.75
CA ARG A 58 25.39 -3.71 -5.78
C ARG A 58 25.47 -2.87 -7.06
N LEU A 59 24.56 -1.91 -7.23
CA LEU A 59 24.56 -0.98 -8.35
C LEU A 59 24.35 0.44 -7.83
N SER A 60 25.25 1.35 -8.19
CA SER A 60 25.17 2.77 -7.85
C SER A 60 25.22 3.59 -9.13
N LEU A 61 24.11 4.23 -9.47
CA LEU A 61 23.96 5.13 -10.61
C LEU A 61 23.26 6.40 -10.09
N PRO A 62 24.01 7.47 -9.81
CA PRO A 62 23.41 8.72 -9.34
C PRO A 62 22.32 9.21 -10.31
N ASP A 63 21.17 9.59 -9.76
CA ASP A 63 19.99 10.10 -10.48
C ASP A 63 19.37 9.16 -11.54
N LEU A 64 19.77 7.88 -11.55
CA LEU A 64 19.31 6.89 -12.52
C LEU A 64 18.96 5.56 -11.84
N TYR A 65 17.99 4.85 -12.39
CA TYR A 65 17.78 3.43 -12.13
C TYR A 65 17.72 2.67 -13.46
N THR A 66 18.08 1.39 -13.41
CA THR A 66 17.99 0.48 -14.57
C THR A 66 17.02 -0.62 -14.25
N ALA A 67 16.49 -1.33 -15.26
CA ALA A 67 15.50 -2.38 -15.03
C ALA A 67 15.96 -3.51 -14.08
N ILE A 68 17.27 -3.70 -13.89
CA ILE A 68 17.86 -4.73 -13.01
C ILE A 68 18.05 -4.23 -11.56
N TRP A 69 17.65 -2.99 -11.24
CA TRP A 69 17.92 -2.34 -9.94
C TRP A 69 17.43 -3.16 -8.75
N TRP A 70 16.23 -3.77 -8.85
CA TRP A 70 15.66 -4.55 -7.76
C TRP A 70 16.54 -5.75 -7.42
N TYR A 71 16.91 -6.54 -8.44
CA TYR A 71 17.84 -7.65 -8.23
C TYR A 71 19.14 -7.13 -7.64
N ALA A 72 19.72 -6.05 -8.19
CA ALA A 72 20.97 -5.46 -7.71
C ALA A 72 20.92 -5.12 -6.21
N SER A 73 19.84 -4.54 -5.70
CA SER A 73 19.65 -4.28 -4.27
C SER A 73 19.29 -5.54 -3.47
N PHE A 74 18.38 -6.36 -3.98
CA PHE A 74 17.73 -7.47 -3.28
C PHE A 74 17.85 -8.78 -4.08
N PRO A 75 19.02 -9.46 -4.08
CA PRO A 75 19.23 -10.67 -4.88
C PRO A 75 18.30 -11.84 -4.51
N ASN A 76 17.83 -11.89 -3.27
CA ASN A 76 16.87 -12.89 -2.80
C ASN A 76 15.41 -12.51 -3.10
N HIS A 77 15.20 -11.42 -3.84
CA HIS A 77 13.91 -10.93 -4.33
C HIS A 77 12.92 -10.44 -3.25
N TYR A 78 13.39 -10.12 -2.05
CA TYR A 78 12.61 -9.45 -1.01
C TYR A 78 13.40 -8.34 -0.32
N ALA A 79 12.67 -7.41 0.29
CA ALA A 79 13.17 -6.22 0.95
C ALA A 79 12.45 -6.01 2.30
N GLY A 80 13.13 -6.35 3.39
CA GLY A 80 12.61 -6.23 4.75
C GLY A 80 12.82 -7.48 5.62
N GLU A 81 12.25 -7.45 6.82
CA GLU A 81 12.51 -8.44 7.88
C GLU A 81 11.27 -9.29 8.19
N GLY A 82 10.86 -10.16 7.25
CA GLY A 82 9.70 -11.05 7.44
C GLY A 82 9.79 -11.94 8.70
N GLY A 83 10.99 -12.35 9.10
CA GLY A 83 11.20 -13.16 10.31
C GLY A 83 10.79 -12.47 11.62
N LYS A 84 10.63 -11.14 11.62
CA LYS A 84 10.14 -10.38 12.79
C LYS A 84 8.61 -10.33 12.89
N ALA A 85 7.90 -10.73 11.84
CA ALA A 85 6.46 -10.62 11.75
C ALA A 85 5.73 -11.34 12.89
N THR A 86 4.58 -10.79 13.26
CA THR A 86 3.68 -11.40 14.25
C THR A 86 2.27 -11.47 13.71
N ARG A 87 1.53 -12.51 14.13
CA ARG A 87 0.10 -12.62 13.82
C ARG A 87 -0.69 -11.42 14.36
N GLU A 88 -0.30 -10.88 15.52
CA GLU A 88 -0.97 -9.73 16.15
C GLU A 88 -0.86 -8.45 15.30
N LEU A 89 0.34 -8.13 14.82
CA LEU A 89 0.54 -7.02 13.88
C LEU A 89 -0.32 -7.23 12.63
N GLY A 90 -0.27 -8.44 12.07
CA GLY A 90 -1.01 -8.82 10.87
C GLY A 90 -2.51 -8.66 11.00
N GLN A 91 -3.06 -9.13 12.12
CA GLN A 91 -4.47 -8.96 12.44
C GLN A 91 -4.83 -7.48 12.53
N PHE A 92 -4.04 -6.68 13.26
CA PHE A 92 -4.37 -5.27 13.46
C PHE A 92 -4.38 -4.48 12.15
N ILE A 93 -3.34 -4.59 11.31
CA ILE A 93 -3.27 -3.85 10.05
C ILE A 93 -4.29 -4.34 9.02
N THR A 94 -4.62 -5.64 9.03
CA THR A 94 -5.56 -6.23 8.08
C THR A 94 -6.99 -5.83 8.40
N GLU A 95 -7.40 -5.95 9.66
CA GLU A 95 -8.76 -5.59 10.09
C GLU A 95 -9.02 -4.08 9.92
N GLU A 96 -8.04 -3.23 10.26
CA GLU A 96 -8.19 -1.79 10.04
C GLU A 96 -8.38 -1.45 8.55
N ARG A 97 -7.62 -2.10 7.67
CA ARG A 97 -7.76 -1.93 6.22
C ARG A 97 -9.12 -2.41 5.71
N ILE A 98 -9.64 -3.52 6.25
CA ILE A 98 -10.98 -4.04 5.90
C ILE A 98 -12.06 -3.04 6.31
N ASP A 99 -12.01 -2.55 7.55
CA ASP A 99 -12.98 -1.59 8.08
C ASP A 99 -12.98 -0.29 7.29
N ASN A 100 -11.80 0.24 7.00
CA ASN A 100 -11.61 1.44 6.19
C ASN A 100 -12.16 1.26 4.77
N LEU A 101 -11.85 0.15 4.11
CA LEU A 101 -12.34 -0.15 2.78
C LEU A 101 -13.87 -0.30 2.76
N ALA A 102 -14.43 -1.03 3.74
CA ALA A 102 -15.87 -1.20 3.87
C ALA A 102 -16.56 0.17 4.07
N GLN A 103 -15.98 1.04 4.90
CA GLN A 103 -16.50 2.39 5.12
C GLN A 103 -16.40 3.25 3.85
N ALA A 104 -15.28 3.20 3.12
CA ALA A 104 -15.12 3.91 1.86
C ALA A 104 -16.19 3.49 0.83
N ILE A 105 -16.44 2.19 0.71
CA ILE A 105 -17.50 1.67 -0.17
C ILE A 105 -18.87 2.19 0.25
N ARG A 106 -19.19 2.21 1.55
CA ARG A 106 -20.46 2.79 2.05
C ARG A 106 -20.57 4.28 1.71
N THR A 107 -19.51 5.05 1.91
CA THR A 107 -19.47 6.48 1.58
C THR A 107 -19.71 6.71 0.10
N VAL A 108 -19.03 5.97 -0.78
CA VAL A 108 -19.24 6.06 -2.24
C VAL A 108 -20.68 5.72 -2.61
N LYS A 109 -21.26 4.67 -2.01
CA LYS A 109 -22.65 4.28 -2.29
C LYS A 109 -23.68 5.29 -1.81
N ALA A 110 -23.37 6.08 -0.79
CA ALA A 110 -24.25 7.12 -0.25
C ALA A 110 -24.05 8.49 -0.92
N ASP A 111 -22.98 8.67 -1.71
CA ASP A 111 -22.68 9.94 -2.34
C ASP A 111 -23.63 10.25 -3.50
N THR A 112 -24.24 11.45 -3.46
CA THR A 112 -24.96 12.04 -4.59
C THR A 112 -24.26 13.27 -5.14
N LYS A 113 -23.31 13.83 -4.39
CA LYS A 113 -22.73 15.16 -4.68
C LYS A 113 -21.76 15.13 -5.84
N THR A 114 -21.04 14.03 -6.05
CA THR A 114 -20.14 13.90 -7.20
C THR A 114 -20.91 14.05 -8.51
N MET A 115 -22.08 13.42 -8.63
CA MET A 115 -22.91 13.50 -9.84
C MET A 115 -23.46 14.92 -10.04
N GLU A 116 -23.97 15.54 -8.99
CA GLU A 116 -24.46 16.94 -9.04
C GLU A 116 -23.36 17.89 -9.54
N LEU A 117 -22.14 17.77 -9.02
CA LEU A 117 -20.99 18.59 -9.40
C LEU A 117 -20.50 18.29 -10.82
N GLN A 118 -20.53 17.04 -11.27
CA GLN A 118 -20.19 16.68 -12.66
C GLN A 118 -21.17 17.33 -13.64
N ILE A 119 -22.48 17.25 -13.37
CA ILE A 119 -23.51 17.89 -14.19
C ILE A 119 -23.26 19.40 -14.25
N GLU A 120 -23.07 20.05 -13.08
CA GLU A 120 -22.78 21.48 -13.01
C GLU A 120 -21.54 21.88 -13.83
N PHE A 121 -20.45 21.12 -13.69
CA PHE A 121 -19.20 21.39 -14.42
C PHE A 121 -19.41 21.36 -15.93
N PHE A 122 -20.06 20.31 -16.46
CA PHE A 122 -20.30 20.19 -17.90
C PHE A 122 -21.31 21.22 -18.42
N ASP A 123 -22.33 21.57 -17.63
CA ASP A 123 -23.27 22.64 -17.96
C ASP A 123 -22.56 23.99 -18.07
N ARG A 124 -21.66 24.31 -17.13
CA ARG A 124 -20.85 25.54 -17.18
C ARG A 124 -19.93 25.53 -18.40
N PHE A 125 -19.27 24.42 -18.68
CA PHE A 125 -18.37 24.29 -19.84
C PHE A 125 -19.12 24.51 -21.17
N GLN A 126 -20.31 23.92 -21.32
CA GLN A 126 -21.16 24.12 -22.50
C GLN A 126 -21.65 25.57 -22.62
N LYS A 127 -21.97 26.23 -21.50
CA LYS A 127 -22.40 27.64 -21.49
C LYS A 127 -21.25 28.62 -21.75
N SER A 128 -20.02 28.29 -21.37
CA SER A 128 -18.84 29.13 -21.60
C SER A 128 -18.17 28.96 -22.98
N GLY A 129 -18.60 27.96 -23.75
CA GLY A 129 -18.02 27.63 -25.06
C GLY A 129 -18.91 28.01 -26.24
N THR A 130 -18.67 29.18 -26.82
CA THR A 130 -18.54 29.33 -28.27
C THR A 130 -17.68 28.17 -28.79
N LEU A 131 -18.28 27.19 -29.46
CA LEU A 131 -17.68 26.38 -30.52
C LEU A 131 -18.82 25.57 -31.16
N ASP A 132 -19.11 25.94 -32.41
CA ASP A 132 -19.95 25.19 -33.32
C ASP A 132 -19.59 23.71 -33.24
N ARG A 133 -20.55 22.85 -32.85
CA ARG A 133 -20.39 21.42 -33.04
C ARG A 133 -20.31 21.19 -34.56
N PRO A 134 -19.28 20.53 -35.11
CA PRO A 134 -19.35 20.12 -36.50
C PRO A 134 -20.55 19.19 -36.66
N LYS A 135 -21.47 19.57 -37.55
CA LYS A 135 -22.62 18.74 -37.92
C LYS A 135 -22.09 17.47 -38.60
N LYS A 136 -22.46 16.33 -38.00
CA LYS A 136 -22.49 14.94 -38.50
C LYS A 136 -21.46 14.54 -39.55
#